data_AF-A0A9Q0Y7S4-F1
#
_entry.id   AF-A0A9Q0Y7S4-F1
#
_cell.length_a   1.000
_cell.length_b   1.000
_cell.length_c   1.000
_cell.angle_alpha   90.00
_cell.angle_beta   90.00
_cell.angle_gamma   90.00
#
_symmetry.space_group_name_H-M   'P 1'
#
loop_
_entity.id
_entity.type
_entity.pdbx_description
1 polymer ?
#
loop_
_entity_poly.entity_id
_entity_poly.type
_entity_poly.pdbx_seq_one_letter_code
_entity_poly.pdbx_strand_id
1 'polypeptide(L)'
;MRKHPGTLPGTLSGPGSSGRKRVEEGLGKEKHSSASAESGKRQATLQEVGPLCGSFVSQRNRAKAQETTTRVVGEMVAMNGLPLSFVESSGFRHLMKHVAPWYEPPSQCTFSRRVIPSLYESVRDMIRALLQAARGRKIHFTSDLWTGGHHGYLSLSSPCLPVRLPALPA
;
A
#
# COMPACT_ATOMS: atom_id res chain seq x y z
N MET A 1 -15.14 40.79 -28.01
CA MET A 1 -15.45 42.20 -27.67
C MET A 1 -16.70 42.28 -26.81
N ARG A 2 -16.55 42.29 -25.48
CA ARG A 2 -17.43 43.01 -24.53
C ARG A 2 -16.51 43.48 -23.41
N LYS A 3 -16.61 44.76 -23.06
CA LYS A 3 -15.62 45.52 -22.31
C LYS A 3 -16.25 45.99 -20.99
N HIS A 4 -15.42 45.97 -19.93
CA HIS A 4 -15.42 46.89 -18.77
C HIS A 4 -16.37 46.64 -17.57
N PRO A 5 -16.07 47.23 -16.37
CA PRO A 5 -15.15 46.66 -15.36
C PRO A 5 -15.67 46.89 -13.91
N GLY A 6 -14.88 46.62 -12.87
CA GLY A 6 -15.08 47.28 -11.58
C GLY A 6 -14.63 46.49 -10.35
N THR A 7 -13.38 46.68 -9.93
CA THR A 7 -12.98 46.47 -8.54
C THR A 7 -12.13 47.65 -8.11
N LEU A 8 -12.61 48.41 -7.13
CA LEU A 8 -11.84 49.41 -6.40
C LEU A 8 -11.51 48.91 -4.99
N PRO A 9 -10.47 49.46 -4.34
CA PRO A 9 -9.80 48.89 -3.17
C PRO A 9 -10.27 49.51 -1.84
N GLY A 10 -9.96 48.86 -0.72
CA GLY A 10 -10.23 49.39 0.61
C GLY A 10 -9.41 48.71 1.70
N THR A 11 -8.39 49.45 2.16
CA THR A 11 -7.57 49.27 3.36
C THR A 11 -8.40 49.33 4.66
N LEU A 12 -7.89 48.76 5.77
CA LEU A 12 -7.53 49.49 7.01
C LEU A 12 -7.20 48.53 8.16
N SER A 13 -6.30 49.02 9.02
CA SER A 13 -5.60 48.36 10.11
C SER A 13 -6.10 48.87 11.47
N GLY A 14 -6.04 48.01 12.51
CA GLY A 14 -5.87 48.37 13.92
C GLY A 14 -7.14 48.63 14.79
N PRO A 15 -6.97 48.98 16.09
CA PRO A 15 -6.58 48.08 17.19
C PRO A 15 -7.38 48.35 18.51
N GLY A 16 -7.07 47.65 19.61
CA GLY A 16 -7.40 48.04 21.00
C GLY A 16 -7.80 46.86 21.88
N SER A 17 -7.06 46.39 22.90
CA SER A 17 -6.44 47.00 24.10
C SER A 17 -7.40 47.14 25.30
N SER A 18 -7.11 46.38 26.38
CA SER A 18 -7.34 46.67 27.81
C SER A 18 -7.34 45.35 28.59
N GLY A 19 -6.65 45.15 29.71
CA GLY A 19 -5.82 46.05 30.51
C GLY A 19 -5.42 45.36 31.82
N ARG A 20 -4.17 45.63 32.24
CA ARG A 20 -3.68 45.85 33.62
C ARG A 20 -4.18 44.96 34.78
N LYS A 21 -3.23 44.35 35.52
CA LYS A 21 -2.64 44.97 36.73
C LYS A 21 -1.40 44.22 37.26
N ARG A 22 -0.51 45.05 37.78
CA ARG A 22 0.80 44.91 38.45
C ARG A 22 0.63 44.53 39.93
N VAL A 23 1.61 43.83 40.56
CA VAL A 23 2.39 44.22 41.77
C VAL A 23 3.56 43.20 41.96
N GLU A 24 4.72 43.74 42.38
CA GLU A 24 5.99 43.09 42.79
C GLU A 24 5.82 42.30 44.11
N GLU A 25 6.77 41.65 44.79
CA GLU A 25 8.22 41.73 44.98
C GLU A 25 8.59 40.50 45.86
N GLY A 26 9.84 40.01 45.87
CA GLY A 26 10.22 38.95 46.81
C GLY A 26 11.57 38.27 46.59
N LEU A 27 12.59 38.85 47.20
CA LEU A 27 13.99 38.45 47.26
C LEU A 27 14.22 37.17 48.10
N GLY A 28 15.18 36.31 47.73
CA GLY A 28 15.72 35.28 48.65
C GLY A 28 16.62 34.24 47.99
N LYS A 29 17.94 34.43 48.11
CA LYS A 29 18.96 33.39 47.87
C LYS A 29 18.94 32.40 49.04
N GLU A 30 19.15 31.11 48.78
CA GLU A 30 20.20 30.30 49.41
C GLU A 30 20.30 28.91 48.77
N LYS A 31 21.54 28.48 48.51
CA LYS A 31 21.93 27.15 48.04
C LYS A 31 22.10 26.28 49.27
N HIS A 32 21.59 25.04 49.28
CA HIS A 32 22.27 23.94 49.98
C HIS A 32 21.84 22.57 49.44
N SER A 33 22.86 21.73 49.23
CA SER A 33 22.83 20.27 49.35
C SER A 33 22.19 19.42 48.25
N SER A 34 23.09 18.80 47.49
CA SER A 34 22.96 17.51 46.81
C SER A 34 22.28 16.42 47.65
N ALA A 35 21.31 15.72 47.07
CA ALA A 35 21.15 14.27 47.19
C ALA A 35 20.22 13.73 46.09
N SER A 36 20.60 12.57 45.58
CA SER A 36 20.00 11.76 44.50
C SER A 36 18.51 11.45 44.67
N ALA A 37 17.73 11.44 43.57
CA ALA A 37 16.97 10.26 43.11
C ALA A 37 15.95 10.61 42.00
N GLU A 38 15.82 9.69 41.04
CA GLU A 38 14.77 9.54 40.02
C GLU A 38 14.76 10.47 38.79
N SER A 39 15.52 10.05 37.77
CA SER A 39 15.19 10.30 36.37
C SER A 39 13.91 9.55 36.00
N GLY A 40 12.77 10.15 36.35
CA GLY A 40 11.46 9.67 35.95
C GLY A 40 11.33 9.73 34.43
N LYS A 41 11.02 8.58 33.81
CA LYS A 41 10.55 8.53 32.42
C LYS A 41 9.26 9.33 32.34
N ARG A 42 9.34 10.61 31.98
CA ARG A 42 8.14 11.42 31.75
C ARG A 42 7.46 10.91 30.49
N GLN A 43 6.19 10.53 30.61
CA GLN A 43 5.33 10.18 29.48
C GLN A 43 5.10 11.44 28.64
N ALA A 44 5.36 11.37 27.33
CA ALA A 44 5.10 12.47 26.42
C ALA A 44 3.63 12.87 26.48
N THR A 45 3.36 14.17 26.51
CA THR A 45 1.98 14.69 26.54
C THR A 45 1.33 14.53 25.18
N LEU A 46 0.01 14.36 25.14
CA LEU A 46 -0.78 14.09 23.93
C LEU A 46 -0.56 15.13 22.79
N GLN A 47 -0.06 16.32 23.12
CA GLN A 47 0.26 17.39 22.16
C GLN A 47 1.65 17.28 21.52
N GLU A 48 2.59 16.51 22.11
CA GLU A 48 3.91 16.20 21.53
C GLU A 48 3.89 15.00 20.59
N VAL A 49 2.80 14.24 20.59
CA VAL A 49 2.57 13.17 19.63
C VAL A 49 2.01 13.80 18.36
N GLY A 50 2.90 14.42 17.57
CA GLY A 50 2.58 14.91 16.22
C GLY A 50 1.85 13.84 15.39
N PRO A 51 1.14 14.23 14.32
CA PRO A 51 -0.01 13.49 13.82
C PRO A 51 0.31 12.02 13.62
N LEU A 52 -0.19 11.20 14.55
CA LEU A 52 -0.26 9.75 14.45
C LEU A 52 -1.31 9.35 13.40
N CYS A 53 -1.19 9.92 12.21
CA CYS A 53 -1.93 9.50 11.04
C CYS A 53 -0.92 9.44 9.88
N GLY A 54 -0.14 8.37 9.91
CA GLY A 54 0.93 8.07 8.96
C GLY A 54 1.68 6.81 9.38
N SER A 55 0.94 5.77 9.78
CA SER A 55 1.38 4.40 10.06
C SER A 55 2.89 4.23 10.23
N PHE A 56 3.41 4.37 11.45
CA PHE A 56 4.77 3.94 11.81
C PHE A 56 4.83 2.41 11.79
N VAL A 57 4.88 1.85 10.58
CA VAL A 57 5.18 0.45 10.35
C VAL A 57 6.69 0.34 10.39
N SER A 58 7.24 -0.51 11.26
CA SER A 58 8.68 -0.74 11.34
C SER A 58 9.24 -1.08 9.94
N GLN A 59 10.49 -0.69 9.65
CA GLN A 59 11.09 -0.89 8.33
C GLN A 59 11.00 -2.34 7.83
N ARG A 60 11.16 -3.30 8.74
CA ARG A 60 11.01 -4.75 8.48
C ARG A 60 9.59 -5.13 8.08
N ASN A 61 8.60 -4.54 8.73
CA ASN A 61 7.19 -4.76 8.41
C ASN A 61 6.83 -4.13 7.05
N ARG A 62 7.50 -3.03 6.65
CA ARG A 62 7.25 -2.36 5.37
C ARG A 62 7.73 -3.19 4.17
N ALA A 63 8.93 -3.77 4.24
CA ALA A 63 9.46 -4.62 3.16
C ALA A 63 8.55 -5.85 2.92
N LYS A 64 8.15 -6.52 4.01
CA LYS A 64 7.21 -7.65 3.95
C LYS A 64 5.83 -7.24 3.41
N ALA A 65 5.32 -6.09 3.83
CA ALA A 65 4.06 -5.55 3.33
C ALA A 65 4.13 -5.23 1.83
N GLN A 66 5.25 -4.69 1.35
CA GLN A 66 5.47 -4.40 -0.07
C GLN A 66 5.54 -5.67 -0.91
N GLU A 67 6.24 -6.71 -0.44
CA GLU A 67 6.29 -8.02 -1.10
C GLU A 67 4.90 -8.66 -1.17
N THR A 68 4.17 -8.66 -0.05
CA THR A 68 2.81 -9.21 0.03
C THR A 68 1.85 -8.48 -0.92
N THR A 69 1.89 -7.15 -0.92
CA THR A 69 1.05 -6.33 -1.81
C THR A 69 1.41 -6.56 -3.28
N THR A 70 2.70 -6.64 -3.61
CA THR A 70 3.17 -6.95 -4.97
C THR A 70 2.65 -8.31 -5.44
N ARG A 71 2.68 -9.31 -4.56
CA ARG A 71 2.15 -10.63 -4.87
C ARG A 71 0.64 -10.56 -5.16
N VAL A 72 -0.14 -9.90 -4.32
CA VAL A 72 -1.60 -9.74 -4.50
C VAL A 72 -1.93 -8.99 -5.80
N VAL A 73 -1.16 -7.94 -6.14
CA VAL A 73 -1.29 -7.25 -7.43
C VAL A 73 -0.98 -8.20 -8.59
N GLY A 74 0.03 -9.06 -8.46
CA GLY A 74 0.36 -10.08 -9.46
C GLY A 74 -0.76 -11.10 -9.63
N GLU A 75 -1.38 -11.53 -8.53
CA GLU A 75 -2.55 -12.39 -8.54
C GLU A 75 -3.73 -11.71 -9.24
N MET A 76 -4.00 -10.43 -8.95
CA MET A 76 -5.05 -9.65 -9.65
C MET A 76 -4.79 -9.58 -11.16
N VAL A 77 -3.55 -9.33 -11.58
CA VAL A 77 -3.18 -9.28 -13.00
C VAL A 77 -3.40 -10.65 -13.66
N ALA A 78 -2.96 -11.74 -13.03
CA ALA A 78 -3.10 -13.09 -13.56
C ALA A 78 -4.56 -13.55 -13.62
N MET A 79 -5.34 -13.34 -12.54
CA MET A 79 -6.74 -13.76 -12.44
C MET A 79 -7.64 -13.03 -13.45
N ASN A 80 -7.38 -11.74 -13.68
CA ASN A 80 -8.20 -10.92 -14.58
C ASN A 80 -7.63 -10.85 -16.02
N GLY A 81 -6.51 -11.53 -16.31
CA GLY A 81 -5.88 -11.50 -17.63
C GLY A 81 -5.42 -10.10 -18.06
N LEU A 82 -5.02 -9.25 -17.12
CA LEU A 82 -4.63 -7.87 -17.41
C LEU A 82 -3.26 -7.81 -18.09
N PRO A 83 -3.01 -6.83 -18.99
CA PRO A 83 -1.68 -6.60 -19.53
C PRO A 83 -0.73 -6.17 -18.39
N LEU A 84 0.55 -6.57 -18.47
CA LEU A 84 1.52 -6.20 -17.43
C LEU A 84 1.75 -4.69 -17.33
N SER A 85 1.52 -3.94 -18.41
CA SER A 85 1.56 -2.47 -18.41
C SER A 85 0.51 -1.82 -17.50
N PHE A 86 -0.51 -2.58 -17.08
CA PHE A 86 -1.54 -2.11 -16.15
C PHE A 86 -0.94 -1.59 -14.84
N VAL A 87 0.11 -2.25 -14.30
CA VAL A 87 0.74 -1.87 -13.02
C VAL A 87 1.49 -0.53 -13.10
N GLU A 88 1.79 -0.07 -14.31
CA GLU A 88 2.45 1.21 -14.56
C GLU A 88 1.47 2.29 -15.03
N SER A 89 0.20 1.94 -15.24
CA SER A 89 -0.82 2.88 -15.66
C SER A 89 -1.04 3.99 -14.63
N SER A 90 -1.37 5.19 -15.10
CA SER A 90 -1.63 6.35 -14.23
C SER A 90 -2.81 6.11 -13.29
N GLY A 91 -3.88 5.46 -13.77
CA GLY A 91 -5.05 5.12 -12.98
C GLY A 91 -4.73 4.17 -11.83
N PHE A 92 -3.97 3.10 -12.09
CA PHE A 92 -3.54 2.18 -11.05
C PHE A 92 -2.63 2.85 -10.01
N ARG A 93 -1.64 3.64 -10.47
CA ARG A 93 -0.75 4.38 -9.57
C ARG A 93 -1.49 5.40 -8.72
N HIS A 94 -2.48 6.07 -9.28
CA HIS A 94 -3.34 6.99 -8.54
C HIS A 94 -4.16 6.26 -7.48
N LEU A 95 -4.78 5.13 -7.82
CA LEU A 95 -5.50 4.28 -6.86
C LEU A 95 -4.59 3.84 -5.71
N MET A 96 -3.39 3.34 -6.02
CA MET A 96 -2.45 2.87 -5.00
C MET A 96 -1.95 3.99 -4.09
N LYS A 97 -1.75 5.21 -4.61
CA LYS A 97 -1.44 6.37 -3.75
C LYS A 97 -2.51 6.67 -2.71
N HIS A 98 -3.78 6.39 -2.99
CA HIS A 98 -4.87 6.60 -2.04
C HIS A 98 -5.06 5.42 -1.08
N VAL A 99 -4.99 4.19 -1.59
CA VAL A 99 -5.24 2.98 -0.79
C VAL A 99 -4.04 2.58 0.06
N ALA A 100 -2.84 2.66 -0.52
CA ALA A 100 -1.58 2.29 0.11
C ALA A 100 -0.46 3.28 -0.28
N PRO A 101 -0.43 4.50 0.32
CA PRO A 101 0.56 5.53 -0.03
C PRO A 101 2.02 5.11 0.17
N TRP A 102 2.24 4.04 0.94
CA TRP A 102 3.56 3.49 1.23
C TRP A 102 4.03 2.46 0.19
N TYR A 103 3.13 1.99 -0.67
CA TYR A 103 3.40 0.97 -1.68
C TYR A 103 3.87 1.62 -2.98
N GLU A 104 5.09 1.28 -3.38
CA GLU A 104 5.62 1.63 -4.70
C GLU A 104 5.49 0.43 -5.63
N PRO A 105 4.60 0.47 -6.64
CA PRO A 105 4.42 -0.63 -7.59
C PRO A 105 5.71 -0.93 -8.35
N PRO A 106 6.19 -2.19 -8.35
CA PRO A 106 7.33 -2.57 -9.18
C PRO A 106 7.05 -2.41 -10.67
N SER A 107 8.12 -2.30 -11.46
CA SER A 107 8.00 -2.24 -12.92
C SER A 107 7.34 -3.49 -13.50
N GLN A 108 6.72 -3.35 -14.68
CA GLN A 108 6.19 -4.47 -15.45
C GLN A 108 7.27 -5.53 -15.76
N CYS A 109 8.53 -5.11 -15.90
CA CYS A 109 9.69 -5.99 -16.06
C CYS A 109 9.91 -6.87 -14.82
N THR A 110 9.75 -6.29 -13.62
CA THR A 110 9.82 -7.04 -12.36
C THR A 110 8.69 -8.06 -12.27
N PHE A 111 7.48 -7.67 -12.66
CA PHE A 111 6.34 -8.60 -12.72
C PHE A 111 6.62 -9.76 -13.68
N SER A 112 7.03 -9.45 -14.91
CA SER A 112 7.36 -10.44 -15.93
C SER A 112 8.46 -11.41 -15.50
N ARG A 113 9.54 -10.91 -14.89
CA ARG A 113 10.74 -11.70 -14.59
C ARG A 113 10.72 -12.42 -13.24
N ARG A 114 9.90 -11.96 -12.28
CA ARG A 114 9.92 -12.48 -10.90
C ARG A 114 8.54 -12.87 -10.39
N VAL A 115 7.59 -11.93 -10.41
CA VAL A 115 6.30 -12.13 -9.75
C VAL A 115 5.46 -13.18 -10.47
N ILE A 116 5.26 -13.03 -11.78
CA ILE A 116 4.43 -13.95 -12.58
C ILE A 116 5.04 -15.37 -12.63
N PRO A 117 6.35 -15.56 -12.85
CA PRO A 117 6.96 -16.89 -12.78
C PRO A 117 6.78 -17.56 -11.40
N SER A 118 6.96 -16.82 -10.30
CA SER A 118 6.78 -17.35 -8.95
C SER A 118 5.34 -17.77 -8.66
N LEU A 119 4.36 -16.96 -9.12
CA LEU A 119 2.94 -17.33 -9.04
C LEU A 119 2.63 -18.57 -9.87
N TYR A 120 3.17 -18.65 -11.09
CA TYR A 120 3.01 -19.82 -11.96
C TYR A 120 3.56 -21.09 -11.30
N GLU A 121 4.77 -21.05 -10.74
CA GLU A 121 5.35 -22.21 -10.05
C GLU A 121 4.48 -22.68 -8.90
N SER A 122 3.98 -21.75 -8.09
CA SER A 122 3.08 -22.04 -6.97
C SER A 122 1.79 -22.75 -7.42
N VAL A 123 1.16 -22.24 -8.48
CA VAL A 123 -0.06 -22.82 -9.05
C VAL A 123 0.23 -24.15 -9.73
N ARG A 124 1.33 -24.26 -10.47
CA ARG A 124 1.77 -25.49 -11.14
C ARG A 124 1.96 -26.61 -10.12
N ASP A 125 2.63 -26.33 -9.01
CA ASP A 125 2.93 -27.33 -7.98
C ASP A 125 1.64 -27.75 -7.25
N MET A 126 0.71 -26.81 -7.02
CA MET A 126 -0.63 -27.12 -6.53
C MET A 126 -1.41 -28.03 -7.50
N ILE A 127 -1.47 -27.70 -8.79
CA ILE A 127 -2.12 -28.52 -9.82
C ILE A 127 -1.47 -29.90 -9.86
N ARG A 128 -0.14 -29.97 -9.79
CA ARG A 128 0.60 -31.23 -9.77
C ARG A 128 0.20 -32.11 -8.57
N ALA A 129 0.05 -31.52 -7.39
CA ALA A 129 -0.44 -32.21 -6.20
C ALA A 129 -1.88 -32.71 -6.39
N LEU A 130 -2.77 -31.90 -6.97
CA LEU A 130 -4.15 -32.30 -7.29
C LEU A 130 -4.19 -33.49 -8.27
N LEU A 131 -3.36 -33.46 -9.31
CA LEU A 131 -3.24 -34.55 -10.28
C LEU A 131 -2.68 -35.82 -9.64
N GLN A 132 -1.71 -35.70 -8.73
CA GLN A 132 -1.19 -36.84 -7.96
C GLN A 132 -2.26 -37.44 -7.05
N ALA A 133 -3.05 -36.61 -6.37
CA ALA A 133 -4.17 -37.06 -5.53
C ALA A 133 -5.30 -37.70 -6.35
N ALA A 134 -5.46 -37.30 -7.61
CA ALA A 134 -6.42 -37.88 -8.55
C ALA A 134 -5.90 -39.14 -9.28
N ARG A 135 -4.72 -39.67 -8.92
CA ARG A 135 -4.19 -40.91 -9.50
C ARG A 135 -5.21 -42.05 -9.39
N GLY A 136 -5.41 -42.78 -10.50
CA GLY A 136 -6.41 -43.84 -10.60
C GLY A 136 -7.84 -43.34 -10.92
N ARG A 137 -8.07 -42.02 -11.02
CA ARG A 137 -9.33 -41.44 -11.45
C ARG A 137 -9.23 -40.94 -12.90
N LYS A 138 -10.38 -40.79 -13.56
CA LYS A 138 -10.47 -40.17 -14.88
C LYS A 138 -10.50 -38.65 -14.73
N ILE A 139 -9.73 -37.95 -15.56
CA ILE A 139 -9.71 -36.49 -15.65
C ILE A 139 -10.14 -36.10 -17.06
N HIS A 140 -11.09 -35.18 -17.17
CA HIS A 140 -11.61 -34.71 -18.45
C HIS A 140 -10.92 -33.42 -18.85
N PHE A 141 -10.50 -33.35 -20.11
CA PHE A 141 -9.97 -32.15 -20.74
C PHE A 141 -10.71 -31.89 -22.05
N THR A 142 -10.89 -30.62 -22.36
CA THR A 142 -11.33 -30.14 -23.66
C THR A 142 -10.16 -29.40 -24.29
N SER A 143 -9.85 -29.72 -25.54
CA SER A 143 -8.85 -29.01 -26.33
C SER A 143 -9.52 -28.16 -27.39
N ASP A 144 -9.00 -26.95 -27.60
CA ASP A 144 -9.36 -26.07 -28.71
C ASP A 144 -8.12 -25.83 -29.56
N LEU A 145 -8.27 -25.90 -30.89
CA LEU A 145 -7.20 -25.67 -31.85
C LEU A 145 -7.61 -24.58 -32.82
N TRP A 146 -6.71 -23.64 -33.03
CA TRP A 146 -6.89 -22.59 -34.03
C TRP A 146 -5.56 -22.28 -34.72
N THR A 147 -5.62 -21.66 -35.89
CA THR A 147 -4.45 -21.20 -36.63
C THR A 147 -4.44 -19.67 -36.68
N GLY A 148 -3.24 -19.08 -36.66
CA GLY A 148 -3.04 -17.65 -36.79
C GLY A 148 -1.76 -17.37 -37.57
N GLY A 149 -1.89 -16.78 -38.75
CA GLY A 149 -0.76 -16.59 -39.67
C GLY A 149 -0.10 -17.93 -40.03
N HIS A 150 1.18 -18.09 -39.67
CA HIS A 150 1.96 -19.31 -39.90
C HIS A 150 2.03 -20.25 -38.68
N HIS A 151 1.26 -20.01 -37.63
CA HIS A 151 1.32 -20.77 -36.38
C HIS A 151 -0.01 -21.49 -36.08
N GLY A 152 0.10 -22.72 -35.59
CA GLY A 152 -1.00 -23.45 -34.96
C GLY A 152 -0.96 -23.27 -33.45
N TYR A 153 -2.11 -23.12 -32.84
CA TYR A 153 -2.29 -22.94 -31.41
C TYR A 153 -3.16 -24.06 -30.85
N LEU A 154 -2.88 -24.45 -29.60
CA LEU A 154 -3.64 -25.45 -28.85
C LEU A 154 -3.91 -24.89 -27.46
N SER A 155 -5.18 -24.81 -27.07
CA SER A 155 -5.62 -24.65 -25.69
C SER A 155 -6.01 -26.00 -25.12
N LEU A 156 -5.70 -26.23 -23.84
CA LEU A 156 -6.20 -27.37 -23.09
C LEU A 156 -6.82 -26.86 -21.79
N SER A 157 -8.09 -27.14 -21.58
CA SER A 157 -8.85 -26.72 -20.40
C SER A 157 -9.50 -27.91 -19.72
N SER A 158 -9.55 -27.94 -18.39
CA SER A 158 -10.30 -28.96 -17.65
C SER A 158 -11.49 -28.31 -16.94
N PRO A 159 -12.74 -28.58 -17.37
CA PRO A 159 -13.93 -27.99 -16.76
C PRO A 159 -14.22 -28.52 -15.35
N CYS A 160 -13.61 -29.64 -14.95
CA CYS A 160 -13.99 -30.37 -13.75
C CYS A 160 -12.91 -30.42 -12.66
N LEU A 161 -11.79 -29.70 -12.80
CA LEU A 161 -10.80 -29.55 -11.73
C LEU A 161 -11.22 -28.38 -10.83
N PRO A 162 -11.61 -28.62 -9.57
CA PRO A 162 -11.91 -27.54 -8.64
C PRO A 162 -10.60 -26.85 -8.26
N VAL A 163 -10.16 -25.88 -9.05
CA VAL A 163 -9.08 -24.96 -8.67
C VAL A 163 -9.71 -23.89 -7.78
N ARG A 164 -10.08 -24.27 -6.56
CA ARG A 164 -10.35 -23.29 -5.52
C ARG A 164 -8.97 -22.87 -5.03
N LEU A 165 -8.48 -21.69 -5.43
CA LEU A 165 -7.29 -21.13 -4.79
C LEU A 165 -7.51 -21.20 -3.27
N PRO A 166 -6.54 -21.71 -2.48
CA PRO A 166 -6.67 -21.70 -1.04
C PRO A 166 -6.99 -20.26 -0.62
N ALA A 167 -8.03 -20.08 0.19
CA ALA A 167 -8.37 -18.78 0.74
C ALA A 167 -7.10 -18.20 1.37
N LEU A 168 -6.67 -17.03 0.87
CA LEU A 168 -5.48 -16.37 1.44
C LEU A 168 -5.72 -16.16 2.93
N PRO A 169 -4.77 -16.53 3.81
CA PRO A 169 -4.86 -16.17 5.21
C PRO A 169 -4.83 -14.64 5.33
N ALA A 170 -5.78 -14.11 6.11
CA ALA A 170 -5.90 -12.70 6.45
C ALA A 170 -4.67 -12.16 7.21
#